data_AF-A0A8C0XRN1-F1
#
_entry.id   AF-A0A8C0XRN1-F1
#
_cell.length_a   1.000
_cell.length_b   1.000
_cell.length_c   1.000
_cell.angle_alpha   90.00
_cell.angle_beta   90.00
_cell.angle_gamma   90.00
#
_symmetry.space_group_name_H-M   'P 1'
#
loop_
_entity.id
_entity.type
_entity.pdbx_description
1 polymer ?
#
loop_
_entity_poly.entity_id
_entity_poly.type
_entity_poly.pdbx_seq_one_letter_code
_entity_poly.pdbx_strand_id
1 'polypeptide(L)'
;VHRSPKPLLQTLRLTLPSPRVPRSNQTTLVDAARNVATITVTPPQSNHSWTVLFDGQSGCICYRPAEHPACFLRLMEAQDWETLQLLMNTSGAQGSRVPSQDTHHAQELLAVLGDHAVDPAQVGASVHHLCAKTPIYWTRRAEGPQRQRLIYLCIDICFPSNICVSVCFYYLPD
;
A
#
# COMPACT_ATOMS: atom_id res chain seq x y z
N VAL A 1 33.12 -39.19 1.53
CA VAL A 1 32.16 -38.51 0.64
C VAL A 1 31.06 -37.90 1.50
N HIS A 2 31.19 -36.60 1.81
CA HIS A 2 30.30 -35.88 2.73
C HIS A 2 29.06 -35.42 1.96
N ARG A 3 27.88 -35.93 2.34
CA ARG A 3 26.59 -35.58 1.72
C ARG A 3 26.09 -34.29 2.37
N SER A 4 26.11 -33.19 1.63
CA SER A 4 25.50 -31.92 2.04
C SER A 4 23.97 -32.09 2.18
N PRO A 5 23.33 -31.66 3.28
CA PRO A 5 21.89 -31.67 3.36
C PRO A 5 21.31 -30.52 2.53
N LYS A 6 20.43 -30.86 1.58
CA LYS A 6 19.63 -29.91 0.80
C LYS A 6 18.84 -29.00 1.76
N PRO A 7 18.73 -27.68 1.50
CA PRO A 7 17.83 -26.86 2.28
C PRO A 7 16.41 -27.32 1.99
N LEU A 8 15.69 -27.63 3.07
CA LEU A 8 14.27 -27.91 3.04
C LEU A 8 13.60 -26.58 2.72
N LEU A 9 13.40 -26.30 1.43
CA LEU A 9 12.50 -25.24 0.96
C LEU A 9 11.13 -25.58 1.55
N GLN A 10 10.85 -25.00 2.72
CA GLN A 10 9.50 -24.90 3.24
C GLN A 10 8.77 -24.03 2.24
N THR A 11 8.14 -24.69 1.28
CA THR A 11 7.13 -24.10 0.43
C THR A 11 6.01 -23.65 1.36
N LEU A 12 6.10 -22.42 1.86
CA LEU A 12 5.00 -21.75 2.51
C LEU A 12 3.93 -21.60 1.42
N ARG A 13 3.04 -22.60 1.33
CA ARG A 13 1.78 -22.47 0.63
C ARG A 13 1.03 -21.37 1.36
N LEU A 14 1.09 -20.15 0.83
CA LEU A 14 0.09 -19.12 1.09
C LEU A 14 -1.24 -19.70 0.63
N THR A 15 -1.92 -20.42 1.51
CA THR A 15 -3.33 -20.74 1.37
C THR A 15 -4.05 -19.39 1.33
N LEU A 16 -4.58 -19.03 0.16
CA LEU A 16 -5.50 -17.92 -0.01
C LEU A 16 -6.60 -18.04 1.06
N PRO A 17 -6.77 -17.09 1.98
CA PRO A 17 -7.77 -17.24 3.02
C PRO A 17 -9.19 -17.22 2.44
N SER A 18 -9.95 -18.23 2.85
CA SER A 18 -11.42 -18.34 2.85
C SER A 18 -12.14 -17.00 3.18
N PRO A 19 -13.39 -16.76 2.72
CA PRO A 19 -14.03 -15.43 2.64
C PRO A 19 -14.48 -14.79 3.97
N ARG A 20 -13.83 -15.11 5.10
CA ARG A 20 -14.07 -14.47 6.39
C ARG A 20 -12.75 -14.08 7.06
N VAL A 21 -11.95 -13.30 6.35
CA VAL A 21 -10.84 -12.57 6.98
C VAL A 21 -11.46 -11.50 7.88
N PRO A 22 -11.08 -11.40 9.17
CA PRO A 22 -11.51 -10.28 10.00
C PRO A 22 -11.12 -8.98 9.28
N ARG A 23 -12.08 -8.08 9.14
CA ARG A 23 -11.94 -6.93 8.23
C ARG A 23 -11.18 -5.79 8.92
N SER A 24 -10.19 -5.22 8.23
CA SER A 24 -9.44 -4.06 8.72
C SER A 24 -10.36 -2.87 8.93
N ASN A 25 -10.13 -2.12 10.00
CA ASN A 25 -10.80 -0.84 10.22
C ASN A 25 -10.11 0.21 9.34
N GLN A 26 -10.86 0.88 8.47
CA GLN A 26 -10.33 1.86 7.54
C GLN A 26 -11.07 3.19 7.69
N THR A 27 -10.32 4.28 7.76
CA THR A 27 -10.83 5.65 7.71
C THR A 27 -10.22 6.39 6.52
N THR A 28 -11.01 7.23 5.89
CA THR A 28 -10.58 8.09 4.78
C THR A 28 -10.81 9.53 5.17
N LEU A 29 -9.77 10.35 5.08
CA LEU A 29 -9.81 11.80 5.26
C LEU A 29 -9.50 12.46 3.93
N VAL A 30 -10.31 13.45 3.55
CA VAL A 30 -10.18 14.15 2.28
C VAL A 30 -10.00 15.64 2.55
N ASP A 31 -8.94 16.22 2.00
CA ASP A 31 -8.68 17.66 1.99
C ASP A 31 -8.77 18.14 0.54
N ALA A 32 -9.97 18.56 0.15
CA ALA A 32 -10.26 19.02 -1.21
C ALA A 32 -9.48 20.29 -1.58
N ALA A 33 -9.20 21.17 -0.60
CA ALA A 33 -8.45 22.41 -0.84
C ALA A 33 -6.99 22.12 -1.22
N ARG A 34 -6.41 21.05 -0.65
CA ARG A 34 -5.05 20.60 -0.97
C ARG A 34 -4.99 19.50 -2.02
N ASN A 35 -6.13 19.04 -2.54
CA ASN A 35 -6.23 17.89 -3.43
C ASN A 35 -5.53 16.63 -2.85
N VAL A 36 -5.78 16.37 -1.56
CA VAL A 36 -5.16 15.27 -0.81
C VAL A 36 -6.21 14.33 -0.25
N ALA A 37 -5.98 13.02 -0.37
CA ALA A 37 -6.75 12.00 0.34
C ALA A 37 -5.82 11.09 1.17
N THR A 38 -6.16 10.90 2.43
CA THR A 38 -5.42 10.05 3.37
C THR A 38 -6.31 8.89 3.80
N ILE A 39 -5.84 7.68 3.58
CA ILE A 39 -6.49 6.45 4.03
C ILE A 39 -5.65 5.87 5.17
N THR A 40 -6.26 5.72 6.34
CA THR A 40 -5.63 5.06 7.48
C THR A 40 -6.30 3.72 7.68
N VAL A 41 -5.50 2.65 7.78
CA VAL A 41 -6.02 1.30 7.95
C VAL A 41 -5.35 0.62 9.12
N THR A 42 -6.19 0.05 9.97
CA THR A 42 -5.81 -0.68 11.18
C THR A 42 -6.22 -2.14 10.99
N PRO A 43 -5.26 -3.06 10.87
CA PRO A 43 -5.55 -4.49 10.81
C PRO A 43 -6.28 -4.97 12.08
N PRO A 44 -7.18 -5.97 11.99
CA PRO A 44 -8.07 -6.39 13.09
C PRO A 44 -7.36 -6.89 14.36
N GLN A 45 -6.12 -7.33 14.22
CA GLN A 45 -5.31 -7.89 15.30
C GLN A 45 -4.07 -7.04 15.60
N SER A 46 -4.04 -5.80 15.09
CA SER A 46 -2.92 -4.87 15.26
C SER A 46 -3.43 -3.56 15.84
N ASN A 47 -2.66 -3.00 16.77
CA ASN A 47 -2.87 -1.62 17.24
C ASN A 47 -2.11 -0.60 16.38
N HIS A 48 -1.41 -1.08 15.35
CA HIS A 48 -0.58 -0.28 14.49
C HIS A 48 -1.28 -0.06 13.15
N SER A 49 -1.50 1.21 12.82
CA SER A 49 -2.17 1.63 11.59
C SER A 49 -1.15 2.04 10.55
N TRP A 50 -1.41 1.66 9.31
CA TRP A 50 -0.67 2.17 8.16
C TRP A 50 -1.46 3.29 7.50
N THR A 51 -0.74 4.17 6.78
CA THR A 51 -1.31 5.33 6.12
C THR A 51 -0.95 5.33 4.65
N VAL A 52 -1.93 5.59 3.79
CA VAL A 52 -1.77 5.80 2.34
C VAL A 52 -2.25 7.20 2.00
N LEU A 53 -1.34 7.99 1.45
CA LEU A 53 -1.58 9.37 1.09
C LEU A 53 -1.55 9.51 -0.42
N PHE A 54 -2.66 9.92 -1.00
CA PHE A 54 -2.75 10.40 -2.37
C PHE A 54 -2.52 11.91 -2.33
N ASP A 55 -1.38 12.37 -2.87
CA ASP A 55 -1.06 13.78 -3.01
C ASP A 55 -1.22 14.18 -4.47
N GLY A 56 -2.39 14.74 -4.79
CA GLY A 56 -2.72 15.15 -6.15
C GLY A 56 -2.02 16.44 -6.60
N GLN A 57 -1.28 17.12 -5.73
CA GLN A 57 -0.48 18.28 -6.12
C GLN A 57 0.89 17.85 -6.64
N SER A 58 1.50 16.84 -6.00
CA SER A 58 2.76 16.23 -6.47
C SER A 58 2.54 15.06 -7.42
N GLY A 59 1.30 14.59 -7.59
CA GLY A 59 0.97 13.43 -8.43
C GLY A 59 1.57 12.13 -7.91
N CYS A 60 1.68 11.99 -6.58
CA CYS A 60 2.35 10.88 -5.92
C CYS A 60 1.43 10.17 -4.93
N ILE A 61 1.65 8.86 -4.75
CA ILE A 61 1.09 8.08 -3.65
C ILE A 61 2.22 7.70 -2.71
N CYS A 62 2.04 8.03 -1.44
CA CYS A 62 2.95 7.67 -0.37
C CYS A 62 2.31 6.63 0.56
N TYR A 63 3.04 5.57 0.84
CA TYR A 63 2.69 4.52 1.79
C TYR A 63 3.60 4.63 3.02
N ARG A 64 3.00 4.81 4.19
CA ARG A 64 3.67 4.79 5.48
C ARG A 64 3.18 3.57 6.26
N PRO A 65 3.91 2.45 6.23
CA PRO A 65 3.62 1.33 7.12
C PRO A 65 3.91 1.71 8.57
N ALA A 66 3.16 1.13 9.50
CA ALA A 66 3.25 1.50 10.91
C ALA A 66 4.61 1.16 11.55
N GLU A 67 5.13 -0.04 11.26
CA GLU A 67 6.34 -0.59 11.91
C GLU A 67 7.54 -0.72 10.94
N HIS A 68 7.38 -0.31 9.69
CA HIS A 68 8.49 -0.34 8.74
C HIS A 68 9.37 0.91 8.92
N PRO A 69 10.71 0.81 8.87
CA PRO A 69 11.60 1.96 9.04
C PRO A 69 11.67 2.90 7.83
N ALA A 70 10.76 2.76 6.86
CA ALA A 70 10.76 3.52 5.62
C ALA A 70 9.34 3.86 5.15
N CYS A 71 9.24 4.91 4.34
CA CYS A 71 8.10 5.22 3.50
C CYS A 71 8.36 4.76 2.07
N PHE A 72 7.29 4.48 1.35
CA PHE A 72 7.35 4.11 -0.06
C PHE A 72 6.57 5.09 -0.90
N LEU A 73 7.21 5.60 -1.94
CA LEU A 73 6.64 6.61 -2.82
C LEU A 73 6.52 6.05 -4.24
N ARG A 74 5.43 6.37 -4.93
CA ARG A 74 5.30 6.14 -6.36
C ARG A 74 4.57 7.29 -7.02
N LEU A 75 4.77 7.43 -8.33
CA LEU A 75 3.95 8.31 -9.15
C LEU A 75 2.55 7.69 -9.32
N MET A 76 1.54 8.56 -9.40
CA MET A 76 0.18 8.18 -9.76
C MET A 76 0.12 7.83 -11.25
N GLU A 77 -0.53 6.71 -11.55
CA GLU A 77 -0.97 6.34 -12.89
C GLU A 77 -2.41 6.81 -13.14
N ALA A 78 -2.92 6.67 -14.37
CA ALA A 78 -4.27 7.13 -14.72
C ALA A 78 -5.36 6.60 -13.78
N GLN A 79 -5.30 5.32 -13.41
CA GLN A 79 -6.27 4.70 -12.50
C GLN A 79 -6.22 5.28 -11.08
N ASP A 80 -5.06 5.75 -10.65
CA ASP A 80 -4.89 6.36 -9.33
C ASP A 80 -5.52 7.75 -9.28
N TRP A 81 -5.39 8.51 -10.37
CA TRP A 81 -6.05 9.80 -10.51
C TRP A 81 -7.58 9.62 -10.47
N GLU A 82 -8.12 8.62 -11.17
CA GLU A 82 -9.54 8.28 -11.09
C GLU A 82 -9.98 7.93 -9.67
N THR A 83 -9.14 7.16 -8.96
CA THR A 83 -9.38 6.80 -7.55
C THR A 83 -9.39 8.03 -6.65
N LEU A 84 -8.43 8.94 -6.80
CA LEU A 84 -8.39 10.21 -6.07
C LEU A 84 -9.65 11.03 -6.35
N GLN A 85 -10.06 11.16 -7.61
CA GLN A 85 -11.29 11.88 -7.99
C GLN A 85 -12.53 11.24 -7.35
N LEU A 86 -12.62 9.91 -7.32
CA LEU A 86 -13.71 9.20 -6.66
C LEU A 86 -13.75 9.48 -5.15
N LEU A 87 -12.58 9.48 -4.49
CA LEU A 87 -12.46 9.81 -3.06
C LEU A 87 -12.91 11.24 -2.78
N MET A 88 -12.52 12.20 -3.64
CA MET A 88 -12.94 13.60 -3.55
C MET A 88 -14.47 13.75 -3.66
N ASN A 89 -15.08 13.06 -4.62
CA ASN A 89 -16.52 13.15 -4.87
C ASN A 89 -17.37 12.42 -3.82
N THR A 90 -16.82 11.41 -3.15
CA THR A 90 -17.52 10.62 -2.13
C THR A 90 -17.52 11.27 -0.74
N SER A 91 -16.97 12.49 -0.62
CA SER A 91 -16.81 13.29 0.62
C SER A 91 -18.10 13.56 1.42
N GLY A 92 -19.28 13.12 0.96
CA GLY A 92 -20.55 13.20 1.70
C GLY A 92 -20.91 11.97 2.57
N ALA A 93 -20.17 10.86 2.50
CA ALA A 93 -20.49 9.64 3.24
C ALA A 93 -19.39 9.29 4.26
N GLN A 94 -19.29 10.07 5.35
CA GLN A 94 -18.58 9.62 6.55
C GLN A 94 -19.35 8.43 7.14
N GLY A 95 -18.95 7.23 6.75
CA GLY A 95 -19.46 6.00 7.34
C GLY A 95 -18.49 4.89 7.04
N SER A 96 -18.27 4.02 8.03
CA SER A 96 -17.66 2.70 7.82
C SER A 96 -18.48 1.97 6.77
N ARG A 97 -18.13 2.13 5.48
CA ARG A 97 -18.87 1.49 4.40
C ARG A 97 -18.52 0.01 4.46
N VAL A 98 -19.54 -0.81 4.71
CA VAL A 98 -19.46 -2.27 4.63
C VAL A 98 -19.46 -2.64 3.14
N PRO A 99 -18.40 -3.28 2.61
CA PRO A 99 -18.29 -3.70 1.24
C PRO A 99 -19.37 -4.74 0.99
N SER A 100 -20.08 -4.57 -0.12
CA SER A 100 -21.14 -5.47 -0.56
C SER A 100 -20.59 -6.86 -0.88
N GLN A 101 -21.48 -7.84 -1.05
CA GLN A 101 -21.14 -9.19 -1.53
C GLN A 101 -20.41 -9.17 -2.90
N ASP A 102 -20.55 -8.06 -3.65
CA ASP A 102 -19.92 -7.80 -4.95
C ASP A 102 -18.54 -7.13 -4.85
N THR A 103 -17.82 -7.31 -3.73
CA THR A 103 -16.50 -6.67 -3.57
C THR A 103 -15.43 -7.40 -4.37
N HIS A 104 -14.88 -6.72 -5.37
CA HIS A 104 -13.78 -7.24 -6.17
C HIS A 104 -12.45 -7.10 -5.43
N HIS A 105 -11.63 -8.14 -5.46
CA HIS A 105 -10.30 -8.12 -4.85
C HIS A 105 -9.22 -8.18 -5.92
N ALA A 106 -8.31 -7.22 -5.88
CA ALA A 106 -7.14 -7.13 -6.75
C ALA A 106 -5.86 -7.16 -5.91
N GLN A 107 -4.74 -7.44 -6.55
CA GLN A 107 -3.43 -7.40 -5.92
C GLN A 107 -2.47 -6.58 -6.78
N GLU A 108 -1.69 -5.72 -6.14
CA GLU A 108 -0.63 -4.95 -6.76
C GLU A 108 0.72 -5.29 -6.12
N LEU A 109 1.74 -5.48 -6.95
CA LEU A 109 3.10 -5.73 -6.49
C LEU A 109 3.95 -4.48 -6.75
N LEU A 110 4.52 -3.92 -5.69
CA LEU A 110 5.42 -2.78 -5.74
C LEU A 110 6.85 -3.21 -5.41
N ALA A 111 7.75 -3.04 -6.37
CA ALA A 111 9.18 -3.23 -6.18
C ALA A 111 9.79 -1.95 -5.59
N VAL A 112 10.51 -2.06 -4.48
CA VAL A 112 11.33 -0.96 -3.94
C VAL A 112 12.54 -0.76 -4.85
N LEU A 113 12.76 0.50 -5.25
CA LEU A 113 13.78 0.90 -6.20
C LEU A 113 15.01 1.45 -5.50
N GLY A 114 16.16 0.87 -5.82
CA GLY A 114 17.46 1.32 -5.34
C GLY A 114 17.63 1.20 -3.83
N ASP A 115 18.83 1.54 -3.41
CA ASP A 115 19.33 1.60 -2.04
C ASP A 115 19.38 3.04 -1.49
N HIS A 116 19.15 4.04 -2.36
CA HIS A 116 19.22 5.46 -2.02
C HIS A 116 17.83 6.04 -1.73
N ALA A 117 17.72 6.73 -0.59
CA ALA A 117 16.50 7.45 -0.23
C ALA A 117 16.26 8.66 -1.12
N VAL A 118 14.98 8.97 -1.36
CA VAL A 118 14.52 10.19 -2.05
C VAL A 118 14.91 11.42 -1.22
N ASP A 119 15.39 12.46 -1.88
CA ASP A 119 15.62 13.76 -1.28
C ASP A 119 14.27 14.35 -0.78
N PRO A 120 14.12 14.62 0.53
CA PRO A 120 12.89 15.17 1.08
C PRO A 120 12.48 16.53 0.47
N ALA A 121 13.41 17.28 -0.12
CA ALA A 121 13.09 18.54 -0.79
C ALA A 121 12.35 18.32 -2.14
N GLN A 122 12.39 17.11 -2.68
CA GLN A 122 11.77 16.76 -3.97
C GLN A 122 10.37 16.18 -3.83
N VAL A 123 9.88 15.97 -2.59
CA VAL A 123 8.54 15.44 -2.36
C VAL A 123 7.55 16.56 -2.00
N GLY A 124 6.26 16.33 -2.27
CA GLY A 124 5.20 17.28 -1.89
C GLY A 124 5.13 17.50 -0.37
N ALA A 125 4.64 18.67 0.05
CA ALA A 125 4.58 19.05 1.48
C ALA A 125 3.83 18.04 2.34
N SER A 126 2.77 17.43 1.81
CA SER A 126 1.97 16.41 2.50
C SER A 126 2.77 15.12 2.73
N VAL A 127 3.53 14.69 1.72
CA VAL A 127 4.43 13.53 1.81
C VAL A 127 5.57 13.81 2.80
N HIS A 128 6.19 14.98 2.70
CA HIS A 128 7.25 15.40 3.61
C HIS A 128 6.78 15.40 5.07
N HIS A 129 5.55 15.87 5.33
CA HIS A 129 4.96 15.85 6.65
C HIS A 129 4.68 14.43 7.15
N LEU A 130 4.05 13.58 6.32
CA LEU A 130 3.72 12.20 6.67
C LEU A 130 4.96 11.37 7.01
N CYS A 131 6.04 11.56 6.26
CA CYS A 131 7.27 10.79 6.38
C CYS A 131 8.37 11.54 7.13
N ALA A 132 8.02 12.51 7.98
CA ALA A 132 8.99 13.29 8.72
C ALA A 132 9.99 12.37 9.44
N LYS A 133 11.29 12.58 9.19
CA LYS A 133 12.42 11.80 9.75
C LYS A 133 12.45 10.31 9.36
N THR A 134 11.64 9.89 8.39
CA THR A 134 11.60 8.53 7.86
C THR A 134 12.15 8.55 6.43
N PRO A 135 13.14 7.69 6.08
CA PRO A 135 13.62 7.62 4.71
C PRO A 135 12.51 7.20 3.76
N ILE A 136 12.46 7.83 2.59
CA ILE A 136 11.47 7.57 1.55
C ILE A 136 12.19 6.82 0.42
N TYR A 137 11.62 5.74 -0.09
CA TYR A 137 12.16 5.03 -1.25
C TYR A 137 11.15 5.01 -2.38
N TRP A 138 11.64 5.19 -3.62
CA TRP A 138 10.81 5.02 -4.78
C TRP A 138 10.36 3.57 -4.92
N THR A 139 9.17 3.38 -5.47
CA THR A 139 8.63 2.09 -5.83
C THR A 139 8.07 2.13 -7.24
N ARG A 140 8.07 0.98 -7.91
CA ARG A 140 7.37 0.80 -9.18
C ARG A 140 6.44 -0.40 -9.14
N ARG A 141 5.34 -0.33 -9.87
CA ARG A 141 4.52 -1.51 -10.15
C ARG A 141 5.35 -2.52 -10.92
N ALA A 142 5.25 -3.78 -10.52
CA ALA A 142 6.02 -4.86 -11.10
C ALA A 142 5.14 -5.98 -11.62
N GLU A 143 5.22 -6.21 -12.91
CA GLU A 143 4.57 -7.33 -13.58
C GLU A 143 5.39 -8.63 -13.43
N GLY A 144 4.75 -9.79 -13.58
CA GLY A 144 5.42 -11.08 -13.67
C GLY A 144 5.21 -12.06 -12.49
N PRO A 145 5.65 -13.32 -12.64
CA PRO A 145 5.32 -14.40 -11.72
C PRO A 145 5.92 -14.19 -10.32
N GLN A 146 5.11 -14.40 -9.29
CA GLN A 146 5.46 -14.22 -7.88
C GLN A 146 6.60 -15.13 -7.37
N ARG A 147 7.10 -16.07 -8.19
CA ARG A 147 7.77 -17.29 -7.72
C ARG A 147 9.16 -17.12 -7.09
N GLN A 148 9.71 -15.92 -6.97
CA GLN A 148 11.01 -15.68 -6.30
C GLN A 148 11.07 -14.32 -5.58
N ARG A 149 9.93 -13.76 -5.16
CA ARG A 149 9.88 -12.45 -4.50
C ARG A 149 9.64 -12.64 -3.00
N LEU A 150 10.56 -12.17 -2.16
CA LEU A 150 10.33 -12.06 -0.71
C LEU A 150 9.42 -10.85 -0.48
N ILE A 151 8.12 -11.11 -0.45
CA ILE A 151 7.12 -10.11 -0.07
C ILE A 151 7.29 -9.86 1.43
N TYR A 152 7.58 -8.62 1.81
CA TYR A 152 7.81 -8.27 3.21
C TYR A 152 6.57 -7.64 3.86
N LEU A 153 5.67 -7.06 3.07
CA LEU A 153 4.48 -6.38 3.59
C LEU A 153 3.38 -6.35 2.53
N CYS A 154 2.14 -6.67 2.92
CA CYS A 154 0.94 -6.44 2.14
C CYS A 154 -0.05 -5.59 2.91
N ILE A 155 -0.79 -4.79 2.16
CA ILE A 155 -1.62 -3.70 2.66
C ILE A 155 -2.97 -3.78 1.94
N ASP A 156 -4.04 -4.15 2.63
CA ASP A 156 -5.37 -4.28 2.03
C ASP A 156 -6.17 -2.97 2.14
N ILE A 157 -6.34 -2.27 1.02
CA ILE A 157 -7.07 -1.00 0.92
C ILE A 157 -8.41 -1.25 0.25
N CYS A 158 -9.52 -0.79 0.82
CA CYS A 158 -10.83 -0.88 0.17
C CYS A 158 -11.33 0.49 -0.27
N PHE A 159 -11.65 0.65 -1.54
CA PHE A 159 -12.08 1.91 -2.14
C PHE A 159 -13.61 2.00 -2.26
N PRO A 160 -14.19 3.21 -2.39
CA PRO A 160 -15.63 3.40 -2.55
C PRO A 160 -16.26 2.69 -3.75
N SER A 161 -15.46 2.26 -4.72
CA SER A 161 -15.87 1.49 -5.91
C SER A 161 -16.20 0.02 -5.63
N ASN A 162 -16.27 -0.41 -4.36
CA ASN A 162 -16.36 -1.83 -3.96
C ASN A 162 -15.18 -2.67 -4.49
N ILE A 163 -14.00 -2.06 -4.61
CA ILE A 163 -12.76 -2.75 -4.96
C ILE A 163 -11.84 -2.69 -3.74
N CYS A 164 -11.33 -3.84 -3.33
CA CYS A 164 -10.24 -3.92 -2.37
C CYS A 164 -8.95 -4.32 -3.11
N VAL A 165 -7.87 -3.63 -2.83
CA VAL A 165 -6.56 -3.86 -3.43
C VAL A 165 -5.58 -4.23 -2.33
N SER A 166 -4.95 -5.41 -2.46
CA SER A 166 -3.82 -5.81 -1.64
C SER A 166 -2.53 -5.29 -2.27
N VAL A 167 -1.96 -4.22 -1.73
CA VAL A 167 -0.69 -3.64 -2.18
C VAL A 167 0.45 -4.31 -1.44
N CYS A 168 1.24 -5.11 -2.14
CA CYS A 168 2.34 -5.89 -1.58
C CYS A 168 3.69 -5.36 -2.05
N PHE A 169 4.60 -5.19 -1.11
CA PHE A 169 5.92 -4.65 -1.38
C PHE A 169 7.00 -5.73 -1.28
N TYR A 170 8.02 -5.60 -2.13
CA TYR A 170 9.18 -6.48 -2.12
C TYR A 170 10.45 -5.73 -2.56
N TYR A 171 11.61 -6.17 -2.07
CA TYR A 171 12.91 -5.70 -2.54
C TYR A 171 13.39 -6.59 -3.69
N LEU A 172 14.03 -5.99 -4.69
CA LEU A 172 14.75 -6.75 -5.70
C LEU A 172 16.12 -7.14 -5.11
N PRO A 173 16.60 -8.38 -5.31
CA PRO A 173 17.99 -8.71 -5.01
C PRO A 173 18.92 -7.92 -5.93
N ASP A 174 20.05 -7.48 -5.37
CA ASP A 174 21.15 -6.83 -6.11
C ASP A 174 21.77 -7.75 -7.18
#